data_AF-A0A965L2I4-F1
#
_entry.id   AF-A0A965L2I4-F1
#
_cell.length_a   1.000
_cell.length_b   1.000
_cell.length_c   1.000
_cell.angle_alpha   90.00
_cell.angle_beta   90.00
_cell.angle_gamma   90.00
#
_symmetry.space_group_name_H-M   'P 1'
#
loop_
_entity.id
_entity.type
_entity.pdbx_description
1 polymer ?
#
loop_
_entity_poly.entity_id
_entity_poly.type
_entity_poly.pdbx_seq_one_letter_code
_entity_poly.pdbx_strand_id
1 'polypeptide(L)' 'MQAWNIWRKTGFPELTPAPDATNASKQIPRRYTYGSTEFTSNKANAEAAVAGITGGDTQDARVWWNN' A
#
# COMPACT_ATOMS: atom_id res chain seq x y z
N MET A 1 -14.85 0.43 3.25
CA MET A 1 -13.50 1.05 3.42
C MET A 1 -13.10 1.32 4.86
N GLN A 2 -14.01 1.56 5.80
CA GLN A 2 -13.64 1.90 7.19
C GLN A 2 -12.89 0.78 7.94
N ALA A 3 -13.33 -0.48 7.81
CA ALA A 3 -12.70 -1.61 8.51
C ALA A 3 -11.20 -1.79 8.18
N TRP A 4 -10.83 -1.74 6.89
CA TRP A 4 -9.42 -1.88 6.47
C TRP A 4 -8.55 -0.70 6.92
N ASN A 5 -9.13 0.51 7.04
CA ASN A 5 -8.41 1.66 7.56
C ASN A 5 -8.17 1.52 9.07
N ILE A 6 -9.18 1.08 9.83
CA ILE A 6 -9.07 0.87 11.27
C ILE A 6 -8.07 -0.24 11.58
N TRP A 7 -8.13 -1.37 10.88
CA TRP A 7 -7.17 -2.46 11.06
C TRP A 7 -5.73 -2.01 10.78
N ARG A 8 -5.48 -1.30 9.67
CA ARG A 8 -4.14 -0.77 9.36
C ARG A 8 -3.64 0.24 10.40
N LYS A 9 -4.53 1.01 11.03
CA LYS A 9 -4.18 1.99 12.06
C LYS A 9 -3.92 1.35 13.42
N THR A 10 -4.73 0.36 13.78
CA THR A 10 -4.75 -0.21 15.14
C THR A 10 -3.92 -1.49 15.25
N GLY A 11 -3.72 -2.21 14.14
CA GLY A 11 -3.15 -3.55 14.14
C GLY A 11 -4.12 -4.63 14.62
N PHE A 12 -5.36 -4.28 14.97
CA PHE A 12 -6.33 -5.20 15.57
C PHE A 12 -7.55 -5.47 14.66
N PRO A 13 -8.08 -6.70 14.65
CA PRO A 13 -7.47 -7.91 15.25
C PRO A 13 -6.14 -8.27 14.57
N GLU A 14 -5.30 -9.03 15.26
CA GLU A 14 -4.05 -9.51 14.69
C GLU A 14 -4.37 -10.49 13.55
N LEU A 15 -4.16 -10.04 12.31
CA LEU A 15 -4.45 -10.81 11.12
C LEU A 15 -3.18 -11.53 10.65
N THR A 16 -3.27 -12.85 10.51
CA THR A 16 -2.22 -13.64 9.88
C THR A 16 -2.37 -13.61 8.35
N PRO A 17 -1.30 -13.40 7.58
CA PRO A 17 -1.35 -13.53 6.13
C PRO A 17 -1.87 -14.89 5.68
N ALA A 18 -2.51 -14.92 4.51
CA ALA A 18 -3.03 -16.18 3.96
C ALA A 18 -1.86 -17.13 3.65
N PRO A 19 -1.98 -18.44 3.99
CA PRO A 19 -0.90 -19.40 3.76
C PRO A 19 -0.52 -19.52 2.28
N ASP A 20 -1.50 -19.38 1.39
CA ASP A 20 -1.33 -19.45 -0.08
C ASP A 20 -1.35 -18.07 -0.74
N ALA A 21 -0.88 -17.02 -0.04
CA ALA A 21 -0.81 -15.68 -0.60
C ALA A 21 -0.04 -15.69 -1.93
N THR A 22 -0.61 -15.10 -2.99
CA THR A 22 -0.02 -15.14 -4.35
C THR A 22 0.88 -13.94 -4.64
N ASN A 23 0.84 -12.91 -3.80
CA ASN A 23 1.70 -11.75 -3.95
C ASN A 23 3.17 -12.05 -3.57
N ALA A 24 4.08 -11.20 -4.06
CA ALA A 24 5.52 -11.37 -3.85
C ALA A 24 5.94 -11.34 -2.37
N SER A 25 5.32 -10.45 -1.57
CA SER A 25 5.66 -10.29 -0.15
C SER A 25 5.05 -11.36 0.75
N LYS A 26 4.05 -12.11 0.28
CA LYS A 26 3.21 -13.01 1.10
C LYS A 26 2.56 -12.33 2.31
N GLN A 27 2.51 -10.98 2.33
CA GLN A 27 1.91 -10.19 3.39
C GLN A 27 0.54 -9.66 2.99
N ILE A 28 -0.26 -9.27 3.97
CA ILE A 28 -1.54 -8.59 3.72
C ILE A 28 -1.23 -7.19 3.14
N PRO A 29 -1.74 -6.85 1.95
CA PRO A 29 -1.51 -5.53 1.35
C PRO A 29 -1.93 -4.38 2.26
N ARG A 30 -1.04 -3.40 2.40
CA ARG A 30 -1.25 -2.22 3.25
C ARG A 30 -1.59 -0.96 2.46
N ARG A 31 -1.52 -0.99 1.13
CA ARG A 31 -2.03 0.06 0.24
C ARG A 31 -2.28 -0.47 -1.17
N TYR A 32 -2.95 0.34 -1.98
CA TYR A 32 -2.99 0.18 -3.43
C TYR A 32 -1.85 1.00 -4.06
N THR A 33 -1.31 0.50 -5.18
CA THR A 33 -0.36 1.22 -6.03
C THR A 33 -1.09 2.21 -6.92
N TYR A 34 -0.38 3.21 -7.44
CA TYR A 34 -0.96 4.11 -8.44
C TYR A 34 -1.29 3.35 -9.74
N GLY A 35 -2.27 3.86 -10.48
CA GLY A 35 -2.63 3.26 -11.76
C GLY A 35 -1.50 3.45 -12.76
N SER A 36 -1.23 2.45 -13.61
CA SER A 36 -0.19 2.59 -14.65
C SER A 36 -0.45 3.77 -15.59
N THR A 37 -1.72 4.10 -15.86
CA THR A 37 -2.12 5.25 -16.67
C THR A 37 -1.73 6.59 -16.07
N GLU A 38 -1.60 6.70 -14.74
CA GLU A 38 -1.20 7.94 -14.06
C GLU A 38 0.23 8.35 -14.40
N PHE A 39 1.11 7.37 -14.63
CA PHE A 39 2.48 7.61 -15.09
C PHE A 39 2.57 8.06 -16.55
N THR A 40 1.49 7.90 -17.33
CA THR A 40 1.40 8.40 -18.71
C THR A 40 0.70 9.75 -18.76
N SER A 41 -0.42 9.90 -18.05
CA SER A 41 -1.26 11.10 -18.10
C SER A 41 -0.85 12.21 -17.14
N ASN A 42 -0.17 11.87 -16.04
CA ASN A 42 0.22 12.82 -14.99
C ASN A 42 1.59 12.48 -14.36
N LYS A 43 2.55 12.18 -15.24
CA LYS A 43 3.85 11.61 -14.87
C LYS A 43 4.57 12.36 -13.74
N ALA A 44 4.72 13.68 -13.87
CA ALA A 44 5.49 14.49 -12.92
C ALA A 44 4.92 14.43 -11.49
N ASN A 45 3.60 14.47 -11.36
CA ASN A 45 2.95 14.38 -10.05
C ASN A 45 2.96 12.95 -9.50
N ALA A 46 2.79 11.95 -10.37
CA ALA A 46 2.89 10.54 -9.97
C ALA A 46 4.29 10.23 -9.44
N GLU A 47 5.35 10.62 -10.16
CA GLU A 47 6.73 10.42 -9.74
C GLU A 47 7.06 11.17 -8.44
N ALA A 48 6.60 12.42 -8.29
CA ALA A 48 6.77 13.18 -7.06
C ALA A 48 6.04 12.53 -5.87
N ALA A 49 4.83 12.02 -6.07
CA ALA A 49 4.07 11.31 -5.04
C ALA A 49 4.78 10.01 -4.64
N VAL A 50 5.24 9.21 -5.61
CA VAL A 50 6.00 7.97 -5.36
C VAL A 50 7.29 8.23 -4.60
N ALA A 51 8.00 9.32 -4.90
CA ALA A 51 9.21 9.72 -4.17
C ALA A 51 8.94 10.02 -2.68
N GLY A 52 7.71 10.43 -2.33
CA GLY A 52 7.29 10.62 -0.94
C GLY A 52 6.96 9.33 -0.19
N ILE A 53 6.92 8.18 -0.87
CA ILE A 53 6.55 6.90 -0.27
C ILE A 53 7.81 6.13 0.15
N THR A 54 7.98 5.98 1.46
CA THR A 54 9.06 5.15 2.00
C THR A 54 8.84 3.69 1.60
N GLY A 55 9.76 3.12 0.83
CA GLY A 55 9.63 1.78 0.25
C GLY A 55 9.00 1.74 -1.16
N GLY A 56 8.79 2.91 -1.78
CA GLY A 56 8.34 3.04 -3.17
C GLY A 56 6.87 2.71 -3.40
N ASP A 57 6.46 2.68 -4.67
CA ASP A 57 5.07 2.39 -5.03
C ASP A 57 4.74 0.90 -5.02
N THR A 58 4.80 0.30 -3.83
CA THR A 58 4.44 -1.10 -3.60
C THR A 58 3.23 -1.20 -2.67
N GLN A 59 2.51 -2.31 -2.77
CA GLN A 59 1.37 -2.60 -1.90
C GLN A 59 1.76 -2.84 -0.43
N ASP A 60 3.04 -3.10 -0.17
CA ASP A 60 3.59 -3.40 1.15
C ASP A 60 4.08 -2.14 1.87
N ALA A 61 4.39 -1.09 1.10
CA ALA A 61 4.82 0.20 1.60
C ALA A 61 3.76 0.81 2.54
N ARG A 62 4.24 1.49 3.57
CA ARG A 62 3.38 2.14 4.57
C ARG A 62 2.82 3.43 4.03
N VAL A 63 1.57 3.72 4.41
CA VAL A 63 0.96 5.04 4.21
C VAL A 63 1.43 5.95 5.34
N TRP A 64 1.57 7.26 5.09
CA TRP A 64 2.13 8.23 6.05
C TRP A 64 1.53 8.22 7.47
N TRP A 65 0.25 7.82 7.63
CA TRP A 65 -0.43 7.71 8.93
C TRP A 65 -0.34 6.32 9.57
N ASN A 66 0.16 5.33 8.84
CA ASN A 66 0.34 3.95 9.28
C ASN A 66 1.82 3.76 9.65
N ASN A 67 2.16 4.15 10.89
CA ASN A 67 3.54 4.19 11.39
C ASN A 67 4.15 2.79 11.54
#